data_AF-A0A3L7QID6-F1
#
_entry.id   AF-A0A3L7QID6-F1
#
_cell.length_a   1.000
_cell.length_b   1.000
_cell.length_c   1.000
_cell.angle_alpha   90.00
_cell.angle_beta   90.00
_cell.angle_gamma   90.00
#
_symmetry.space_group_name_H-M   'P 1'
#
loop_
_entity.id
_entity.type
_entity.pdbx_description
1 polymer ?
#
loop_
_entity_poly.entity_id
_entity_poly.type
_entity_poly.pdbx_seq_one_letter_code
_entity_poly.pdbx_strand_id
1 'polypeptide(L)'
;MRGFCLESPMRCWLMGWLVSSWLAGNVLAQSATPPEAADQSAAAFSGEVPSITPTYEIQPDQRRVWDPDRVEDFSLIDQTGQPVTLADLKGRPWVASFIFTRCVTQCPMMCKHIKELIDDLNRNRSEPHPVRFVTITIDPAHDTLELIQEQAKIFGANPDQWLFLTGEKEAIYELIRHGFKVSAWEQFNAGAGMEFAHDMHLLHVDEEGHIRGRYESLDQTELVTLRRVLQGEIPTPRRHQPASIEKQQAEAHLAAPGRVDPLSKLPSWAQRLPATNAALNALATLLLLNGFFAIKAKRPKLHKMLMLYAFATSVVFLGCYLSYHWALHTYTGEHGKKFVGGPRITQVYYAILISHVILAAAVPVLASMTIWKGLHEQWESHRRWARVTFPIWLYVSITGVVIYGMLYHWNVG
;
A
#
# COMPACT_ATOMS: atom_id res chain seq x y z
N MET A 1 46.44 25.78 -59.80
CA MET A 1 46.72 25.70 -58.36
C MET A 1 45.61 26.43 -57.61
N ARG A 2 45.14 25.88 -56.48
CA ARG A 2 43.90 26.22 -55.71
C ARG A 2 42.64 25.67 -56.40
N GLY A 3 41.73 24.91 -55.79
CA GLY A 3 41.46 24.59 -54.39
C GLY A 3 40.02 24.98 -54.08
N PHE A 4 39.10 24.03 -53.91
CA PHE A 4 37.84 24.19 -53.17
C PHE A 4 37.27 22.79 -52.84
N CYS A 5 37.42 22.36 -51.59
CA CYS A 5 36.73 21.20 -51.03
C CYS A 5 35.31 21.62 -50.63
N LEU A 6 34.32 20.89 -51.13
CA LEU A 6 32.95 20.91 -50.62
C LEU A 6 32.87 19.99 -49.40
N GLU A 7 32.80 20.57 -48.21
CA GLU A 7 32.44 19.86 -46.98
C GLU A 7 30.91 19.63 -46.93
N SER A 8 30.52 18.42 -46.53
CA SER A 8 29.14 17.92 -46.49
C SER A 8 28.31 18.45 -45.29
N PRO A 9 26.99 18.65 -45.44
CA PRO A 9 26.11 19.27 -44.42
C PRO A 9 25.72 18.38 -43.22
N MET A 10 26.35 17.20 -43.02
CA MET A 10 25.98 16.27 -41.93
C MET A 10 26.62 16.57 -40.57
N ARG A 11 27.58 17.50 -40.47
CA ARG A 11 28.23 17.85 -39.19
C ARG A 11 27.42 18.85 -38.34
N CYS A 12 26.50 19.61 -38.91
CA CYS A 12 25.68 20.58 -38.16
C CYS A 12 24.54 19.94 -37.34
N TRP A 13 24.04 18.77 -37.73
CA TRP A 13 22.91 18.14 -37.03
C TRP A 13 23.30 17.36 -35.76
N LEU A 14 24.53 16.84 -35.67
CA LEU A 14 25.04 16.14 -34.49
C LEU A 14 25.46 17.09 -33.35
N MET A 15 25.89 18.31 -33.70
CA MET A 15 26.29 19.32 -32.70
C MET A 15 25.07 20.04 -32.08
N GLY A 16 23.99 20.24 -32.84
CA GLY A 16 22.74 20.84 -32.31
C GLY A 16 21.99 19.95 -31.32
N TRP A 17 22.07 18.63 -31.46
CA TRP A 17 21.40 17.67 -30.56
C TRP A 17 22.16 17.46 -29.23
N LEU A 18 23.49 17.57 -29.27
CA LEU A 18 24.33 17.49 -28.06
C LEU A 18 24.28 18.76 -27.21
N VAL A 19 24.11 19.95 -27.81
CA VAL A 19 24.00 21.22 -27.08
C VAL A 19 22.61 21.43 -26.47
N SER A 20 21.54 20.97 -27.13
CA SER A 20 20.17 21.01 -26.58
C SER A 20 19.95 20.03 -25.43
N SER A 21 20.63 18.87 -25.44
CA SER A 21 20.61 17.91 -24.33
C SER A 21 21.44 18.36 -23.12
N TRP A 22 22.43 19.23 -23.31
CA TRP A 22 23.25 19.77 -22.21
C TRP A 22 22.57 20.97 -21.50
N LEU A 23 21.82 21.79 -22.24
CA LEU A 23 21.08 22.93 -21.66
C LEU A 23 19.79 22.52 -20.92
N ALA A 24 19.14 21.41 -21.31
CA ALA A 24 18.02 20.85 -20.55
C ALA A 24 18.45 20.19 -19.22
N GLY A 25 19.70 19.71 -19.14
CA GLY A 25 20.28 19.13 -17.92
C GLY A 25 20.60 20.17 -16.83
N ASN A 26 20.98 21.39 -17.21
CA ASN A 26 21.37 22.43 -16.25
C ASN A 26 20.19 23.29 -15.74
N VAL A 27 19.02 23.26 -16.40
CA VAL A 27 17.80 23.92 -15.90
C VAL A 27 17.04 23.07 -14.87
N LEU A 28 17.31 21.75 -14.82
CA LEU A 28 16.78 20.85 -13.79
C LEU A 28 17.72 20.65 -12.59
N ALA A 29 18.90 21.28 -12.60
CA ALA A 29 19.89 21.20 -11.52
C ALA A 29 19.81 22.38 -10.52
N GLN A 30 18.86 23.31 -10.68
CA GLN A 30 18.54 24.34 -9.68
C GLN A 30 17.34 23.89 -8.84
N SER A 31 17.53 22.82 -8.06
CA SER A 31 16.68 22.56 -6.89
C SER A 31 17.15 23.47 -5.76
N ALA A 32 16.22 24.25 -5.22
CA ALA A 32 16.38 25.13 -4.07
C ALA A 32 17.25 24.50 -2.97
N THR A 33 18.27 25.25 -2.54
CA THR A 33 18.92 25.03 -1.24
C THR A 33 17.86 25.18 -0.14
N PRO A 34 17.61 24.14 0.70
CA PRO A 34 16.78 24.30 1.88
C PRO A 34 17.44 25.30 2.84
N PRO A 35 16.67 26.06 3.64
CA PRO A 35 17.26 26.87 4.70
C PRO A 35 17.97 25.95 5.69
N GLU A 36 19.14 26.39 6.14
CA GLU A 36 19.93 25.80 7.22
C GLU A 36 19.10 25.79 8.51
N ALA A 37 18.37 24.70 8.73
CA ALA A 37 17.75 24.42 10.00
C ALA A 37 18.86 23.94 10.95
N ALA A 38 19.14 24.77 11.95
CA ALA A 38 20.08 24.48 13.01
C ALA A 38 19.86 23.08 13.59
N ASP A 39 20.92 22.28 13.54
CA ASP A 39 21.05 20.98 14.19
C ASP A 39 21.06 21.18 15.72
N GLN A 40 19.89 21.09 16.34
CA GLN A 40 19.73 20.99 17.80
C GLN A 40 18.88 19.79 18.23
N SER A 41 18.57 18.85 17.33
CA SER A 41 17.83 17.61 17.68
C SER A 41 18.69 16.34 17.65
N ALA A 42 19.94 16.40 17.18
CA ALA A 42 20.83 15.23 17.16
C ALA A 42 21.42 14.82 18.53
N ALA A 43 21.27 15.64 19.57
CA ALA A 43 21.80 15.33 20.91
C ALA A 43 20.84 14.55 21.84
N ALA A 44 19.58 14.31 21.43
CA ALA A 44 18.57 13.72 22.32
C ALA A 44 18.40 12.18 22.18
N PHE A 45 19.03 11.54 21.20
CA PHE A 45 18.90 10.09 20.97
C PHE A 45 20.26 9.44 20.72
N SER A 46 21.11 9.43 21.74
CA SER A 46 22.37 8.66 21.78
C SER A 46 22.21 7.30 22.48
N GLY A 47 20.99 6.77 22.56
CA GLY A 47 20.73 5.39 22.95
C GLY A 47 20.56 4.52 21.71
N GLU A 48 21.16 3.32 21.71
CA GLU A 48 20.87 2.27 20.72
C GLU A 48 19.35 2.10 20.59
N VAL A 49 18.81 2.34 19.40
CA VAL A 49 17.44 1.97 19.06
C VAL A 49 17.43 0.44 18.99
N PRO A 50 16.70 -0.27 19.88
CA PRO A 50 16.65 -1.71 19.81
C PRO A 50 16.05 -2.11 18.47
N SER A 51 16.67 -3.08 17.81
CA SER A 51 16.10 -3.72 16.62
C SER A 51 14.79 -4.42 17.00
N ILE A 52 13.67 -3.75 16.78
CA ILE A 52 12.34 -4.36 16.87
C ILE A 52 12.10 -5.12 15.58
N THR A 53 12.75 -6.28 15.43
CA THR A 53 12.35 -7.24 14.41
C THR A 53 11.10 -7.96 14.96
N PRO A 54 9.93 -7.86 14.31
CA PRO A 54 8.78 -8.67 14.71
C PRO A 54 9.21 -10.14 14.61
N THR A 55 9.12 -10.87 15.72
CA THR A 55 9.58 -12.27 15.79
C THR A 55 8.61 -13.25 15.12
N TYR A 56 7.54 -12.74 14.49
CA TYR A 56 6.60 -13.52 13.69
C TYR A 56 5.88 -12.64 12.65
N GLU A 57 5.59 -13.23 11.50
CA GLU A 57 4.89 -12.61 10.36
C GLU A 57 3.45 -13.15 10.35
N ILE A 58 2.47 -12.30 10.69
CA ILE A 58 1.05 -12.70 10.72
C ILE A 58 0.56 -12.97 9.29
N GLN A 59 0.24 -14.24 9.02
CA GLN A 59 -0.31 -14.67 7.73
C GLN A 59 -1.64 -13.93 7.43
N PRO A 60 -1.93 -13.55 6.17
CA PRO A 60 -3.13 -12.80 5.83
C PRO A 60 -4.47 -13.44 6.25
N ASP A 61 -4.49 -14.77 6.40
CA ASP A 61 -5.63 -15.58 6.86
C ASP A 61 -5.87 -15.50 8.38
N GLN A 62 -4.89 -14.98 9.14
CA GLN A 62 -4.99 -14.79 10.59
C GLN A 62 -5.48 -13.40 10.99
N ARG A 63 -5.72 -12.49 10.04
CA ARG A 63 -6.44 -11.24 10.30
C ARG A 63 -7.90 -11.57 10.59
N ARG A 64 -8.24 -11.76 11.87
CA ARG A 64 -9.63 -11.95 12.28
C ARG A 64 -10.44 -10.73 11.88
N VAL A 65 -11.62 -11.01 11.36
CA VAL A 65 -12.46 -10.06 10.68
C VAL A 65 -13.52 -9.56 11.66
N TRP A 66 -13.82 -8.25 11.63
CA TRP A 66 -14.85 -7.66 12.49
C TRP A 66 -16.22 -8.27 12.15
N ASP A 67 -16.78 -8.97 13.13
CA ASP A 67 -17.97 -9.81 13.01
C ASP A 67 -19.11 -9.18 13.85
N PRO A 68 -20.30 -8.92 13.26
CA PRO A 68 -21.37 -8.16 13.89
C PRO A 68 -22.35 -8.88 14.80
N ASP A 69 -22.25 -10.20 14.97
CA ASP A 69 -23.42 -11.00 15.33
C ASP A 69 -24.27 -10.44 16.49
N ARG A 70 -23.66 -10.03 17.61
CA ARG A 70 -24.26 -9.27 18.73
C ARG A 70 -23.20 -9.05 19.80
N VAL A 71 -23.32 -7.99 20.61
CA VAL A 71 -22.57 -7.89 21.88
C VAL A 71 -23.04 -9.03 22.80
N GLU A 72 -22.10 -9.78 23.37
CA GLU A 72 -22.39 -10.84 24.33
C GLU A 72 -22.88 -10.27 25.67
N ASP A 73 -23.63 -11.08 26.43
CA ASP A 73 -24.08 -10.67 27.75
C ASP A 73 -22.85 -10.49 28.67
N PHE A 74 -22.85 -9.38 29.41
CA PHE A 74 -21.79 -9.04 30.36
C PHE A 74 -22.38 -8.48 31.65
N SER A 75 -21.55 -8.45 32.69
CA SER A 75 -21.81 -7.74 33.94
C SER A 75 -20.55 -7.04 34.38
N LEU A 76 -20.55 -5.72 34.33
CA LEU A 76 -19.45 -4.86 34.76
C LEU A 76 -19.95 -3.91 35.86
N ILE A 77 -19.05 -3.14 36.45
CA ILE A 77 -19.33 -2.17 37.50
C ILE A 77 -19.14 -0.77 36.92
N ASP A 78 -20.10 0.12 37.13
CA ASP A 78 -20.02 1.51 36.69
C ASP A 78 -19.24 2.41 37.65
N GLN A 79 -19.07 3.67 37.27
CA GLN A 79 -18.41 4.67 38.13
C GLN A 79 -19.12 4.90 39.47
N THR A 80 -20.38 4.51 39.64
CA THR A 80 -21.11 4.64 40.91
C THR A 80 -20.99 3.41 41.81
N GLY A 81 -20.30 2.36 41.33
CA GLY A 81 -20.19 1.08 42.01
C GLY A 81 -21.37 0.15 41.79
N GLN A 82 -22.28 0.47 40.86
CA GLN A 82 -23.45 -0.35 40.54
C GLN A 82 -23.12 -1.34 39.42
N PRO A 83 -23.68 -2.56 39.46
CA PRO A 83 -23.55 -3.49 38.36
C PRO A 83 -24.35 -3.01 37.15
N VAL A 84 -23.77 -3.13 35.97
CA VAL A 84 -24.36 -2.79 34.67
C VAL A 84 -24.19 -3.97 33.73
N THR A 85 -25.29 -4.37 33.12
CA THR A 85 -25.36 -5.48 32.18
C THR A 85 -25.75 -5.01 30.78
N LEU A 86 -25.62 -5.90 29.79
CA LEU A 86 -26.15 -5.63 28.44
C LEU A 86 -27.67 -5.39 28.46
N ALA A 87 -28.41 -6.06 29.35
CA ALA A 87 -29.85 -5.89 29.47
C ALA A 87 -30.24 -4.45 29.87
N ASP A 88 -29.41 -3.79 30.69
CA ASP A 88 -29.60 -2.39 31.11
C ASP A 88 -29.29 -1.38 30.00
N LEU A 89 -28.60 -1.82 28.94
CA LEU A 89 -28.28 -1.02 27.75
C LEU A 89 -29.30 -1.21 26.62
N LYS A 90 -30.08 -2.29 26.64
CA LYS A 90 -31.08 -2.58 25.61
C LYS A 90 -32.25 -1.59 25.64
N GLY A 91 -32.91 -1.44 24.50
CA GLY A 91 -34.00 -0.50 24.28
C GLY A 91 -33.55 0.94 24.03
N ARG A 92 -32.24 1.22 24.01
CA ARG A 92 -31.65 2.48 23.55
C ARG A 92 -30.39 2.19 22.73
N PRO A 93 -30.11 2.97 21.66
CA PRO A 93 -28.83 2.89 20.99
C PRO A 93 -27.71 3.35 21.92
N TRP A 94 -26.51 2.80 21.76
CA TRP A 94 -25.37 3.18 22.57
C TRP A 94 -24.05 3.12 21.81
N VAL A 95 -23.04 3.80 22.33
CA VAL A 95 -21.70 3.88 21.75
C VAL A 95 -20.69 3.34 22.73
N ALA A 96 -19.98 2.29 22.36
CA ALA A 96 -18.90 1.70 23.15
C ALA A 96 -17.54 2.32 22.78
N SER A 97 -16.69 2.49 23.78
CA SER A 97 -15.29 2.92 23.64
C SER A 97 -14.41 2.24 24.70
N PHE A 98 -13.11 2.13 24.42
CA PHE A 98 -12.16 1.40 25.27
C PHE A 98 -10.97 2.28 25.66
N ILE A 99 -10.66 2.36 26.96
CA ILE A 99 -9.56 3.19 27.47
C ILE A 99 -8.75 2.46 28.53
N PHE A 100 -7.67 3.07 28.99
CA PHE A 100 -7.03 2.74 30.26
C PHE A 100 -6.56 4.05 30.91
N THR A 101 -6.66 4.19 32.23
CA THR A 101 -6.49 5.50 32.89
C THR A 101 -5.06 6.06 32.80
N ARG A 102 -4.06 5.17 32.67
CA ARG A 102 -2.64 5.55 32.53
C ARG A 102 -2.27 6.13 31.16
N CYS A 103 -3.21 6.11 30.21
CA CYS A 103 -3.06 6.68 28.88
C CYS A 103 -3.13 8.21 28.92
N VAL A 104 -2.02 8.90 28.62
CA VAL A 104 -1.93 10.36 28.79
C VAL A 104 -2.18 11.18 27.51
N THR A 105 -2.37 10.55 26.35
CA THR A 105 -2.51 11.25 25.06
C THR A 105 -3.83 10.96 24.37
N GLN A 106 -3.99 9.76 23.80
CA GLN A 106 -5.11 9.44 22.91
C GLN A 106 -6.42 9.21 23.65
N CYS A 107 -6.40 8.55 24.80
CA CYS A 107 -7.60 8.24 25.58
C CYS A 107 -8.28 9.51 26.14
N PRO A 108 -7.55 10.50 26.69
CA PRO A 108 -8.12 11.79 27.05
C PRO A 108 -8.70 12.55 25.84
N MET A 109 -8.06 12.47 24.67
CA MET A 109 -8.58 13.06 23.42
C MET A 109 -9.88 12.40 22.97
N MET A 110 -9.97 11.06 23.01
CA MET A 110 -11.21 10.35 22.71
C MET A 110 -12.33 10.72 23.68
N CYS A 111 -12.05 10.75 24.98
CA CYS A 111 -13.04 11.16 25.98
C CYS A 111 -13.52 12.60 25.74
N LYS A 112 -12.62 13.53 25.38
CA LYS A 112 -12.98 14.89 25.00
C LYS A 112 -13.92 14.91 23.78
N HIS A 113 -13.62 14.14 22.74
CA HIS A 113 -14.48 14.07 21.55
C HIS A 113 -15.85 13.42 21.85
N ILE A 114 -15.90 12.42 22.72
CA ILE A 114 -17.17 11.85 23.19
C ILE A 114 -17.99 12.92 23.93
N LYS A 115 -17.36 13.72 24.79
CA LYS A 115 -18.03 14.83 25.49
C LYS A 115 -18.60 15.86 24.51
N GLU A 116 -17.81 16.28 23.52
CA GLU A 116 -18.24 17.20 22.46
C GLU A 116 -19.42 16.62 21.66
N LEU A 117 -19.37 15.32 21.35
CA LEU A 117 -20.45 14.61 20.67
C LEU A 117 -21.74 14.58 21.51
N ILE A 118 -21.64 14.29 22.82
CA ILE A 118 -22.78 14.34 23.75
C ILE A 118 -23.39 15.75 23.78
N ASP A 119 -22.56 16.78 23.89
CA ASP A 119 -22.99 18.18 23.93
C ASP A 119 -23.70 18.59 22.63
N ASP A 120 -23.18 18.15 21.48
CA ASP A 120 -23.78 18.35 20.18
C ASP A 120 -25.13 17.64 20.03
N LEU A 121 -25.24 16.39 20.50
CA LEU A 121 -26.49 15.61 20.45
C LEU A 121 -27.59 16.21 21.34
N ASN A 122 -27.20 16.80 22.47
CA ASN A 122 -28.10 17.44 23.42
C ASN A 122 -28.43 18.89 23.05
N ARG A 123 -27.75 19.46 22.03
CA ARG A 123 -27.95 20.85 21.62
C ARG A 123 -29.41 21.09 21.21
N ASN A 124 -30.01 22.14 21.78
CA ASN A 124 -31.41 22.54 21.54
C ASN A 124 -32.46 21.49 21.97
N ARG A 125 -32.12 20.56 22.88
CA ARG A 125 -33.07 19.62 23.46
C ARG A 125 -33.40 19.99 24.91
N SER A 126 -34.65 19.79 25.30
CA SER A 126 -35.09 19.94 26.70
C SER A 126 -34.72 18.74 27.57
N GLU A 127 -34.54 17.58 26.95
CA GLU A 127 -34.14 16.32 27.59
C GLU A 127 -32.92 15.72 26.86
N PRO A 128 -32.04 15.00 27.58
CA PRO A 128 -30.88 14.33 26.98
C PRO A 128 -31.26 13.44 25.81
N HIS A 129 -30.40 13.39 24.79
CA HIS A 129 -30.52 12.46 23.69
C HIS A 129 -30.52 11.01 24.23
N PRO A 130 -31.41 10.11 23.73
CA PRO A 130 -31.58 8.77 24.28
C PRO A 130 -30.34 7.86 24.11
N VAL A 131 -29.42 8.22 23.21
CA VAL A 131 -28.15 7.50 23.03
C VAL A 131 -27.35 7.50 24.31
N ARG A 132 -26.87 6.32 24.69
CA ARG A 132 -25.93 6.14 25.80
C ARG A 132 -24.49 6.00 25.30
N PHE A 133 -23.54 6.40 26.13
CA PHE A 133 -22.11 6.22 25.91
C PHE A 133 -21.54 5.33 27.00
N VAL A 134 -20.68 4.40 26.62
CA VAL A 134 -20.10 3.39 27.51
C VAL A 134 -18.61 3.32 27.24
N THR A 135 -17.82 3.76 28.21
CA THR A 135 -16.36 3.72 28.18
C THR A 135 -15.85 2.61 29.09
N ILE A 136 -15.25 1.57 28.54
CA ILE A 136 -14.82 0.37 29.27
C ILE A 136 -13.30 0.40 29.43
N THR A 137 -12.78 0.12 30.63
CA THR A 137 -11.33 -0.05 30.79
C THR A 137 -10.83 -1.35 30.16
N ILE A 138 -9.63 -1.31 29.57
CA ILE A 138 -8.88 -2.49 29.10
C ILE A 138 -7.80 -2.94 30.10
N ASP A 139 -7.60 -2.17 31.18
CA ASP A 139 -6.58 -2.43 32.21
C ASP A 139 -7.18 -2.43 33.63
N PRO A 140 -8.18 -3.29 33.91
CA PRO A 140 -8.86 -3.33 35.21
C PRO A 140 -7.94 -3.70 36.38
N ALA A 141 -6.77 -4.29 36.10
CA ALA A 141 -5.77 -4.58 37.12
C ALA A 141 -5.13 -3.32 37.72
N HIS A 142 -5.12 -2.21 36.99
CA HIS A 142 -4.57 -0.93 37.43
C HIS A 142 -5.64 0.17 37.52
N ASP A 143 -6.74 0.05 36.78
CA ASP A 143 -7.85 0.99 36.77
C ASP A 143 -8.89 0.61 37.83
N THR A 144 -8.58 0.94 39.09
CA THR A 144 -9.49 0.72 40.22
C THR A 144 -10.77 1.55 40.07
N LEU A 145 -11.82 1.18 40.81
CA LEU A 145 -13.09 1.92 40.80
C LEU A 145 -12.90 3.41 41.12
N GLU A 146 -11.99 3.74 42.03
CA GLU A 146 -11.67 5.12 42.40
C GLU A 146 -11.06 5.90 41.23
N LEU A 147 -10.16 5.28 40.45
CA LEU A 147 -9.57 5.92 39.26
C LEU A 147 -10.59 6.08 38.14
N ILE A 148 -11.48 5.11 37.98
CA ILE A 148 -12.59 5.18 37.02
C ILE A 148 -13.57 6.30 37.41
N GLN A 149 -13.86 6.45 38.70
CA GLN A 149 -14.63 7.56 39.25
C GLN A 149 -13.98 8.92 38.99
N GLU A 150 -12.68 9.02 39.22
CA GLU A 150 -11.91 10.23 38.94
C GLU A 150 -11.95 10.57 37.45
N GLN A 151 -11.74 9.59 36.58
CA GLN A 151 -11.81 9.75 35.14
C GLN A 151 -13.20 10.25 34.69
N ALA A 152 -14.27 9.60 35.16
CA ALA A 152 -15.65 10.02 34.86
C ALA A 152 -15.92 11.46 35.34
N LYS A 153 -15.40 11.83 36.51
CA LYS A 153 -15.52 13.18 37.06
C LYS A 153 -14.76 14.22 36.25
N ILE A 154 -13.55 13.93 35.77
CA ILE A 154 -12.74 14.82 34.93
C ILE A 154 -13.50 15.22 33.67
N PHE A 155 -14.18 14.26 33.03
CA PHE A 155 -14.95 14.52 31.81
C PHE A 155 -16.41 14.94 32.06
N GLY A 156 -16.82 15.03 33.33
CA GLY A 156 -18.19 15.41 33.72
C GLY A 156 -19.24 14.42 33.21
N ALA A 157 -18.93 13.13 33.24
CA ALA A 157 -19.81 12.08 32.74
C ALA A 157 -21.04 11.92 33.64
N ASN A 158 -22.22 12.21 33.08
CA ASN A 158 -23.51 11.94 33.74
C ASN A 158 -23.83 10.44 33.62
N PRO A 159 -23.96 9.68 34.72
CA PRO A 159 -24.24 8.23 34.66
C PRO A 159 -25.49 7.86 33.85
N ASP A 160 -26.49 8.74 33.75
CA ASP A 160 -27.70 8.49 32.95
C ASP A 160 -27.43 8.42 31.44
N GLN A 161 -26.35 9.08 30.97
CA GLN A 161 -26.02 9.19 29.55
C GLN A 161 -24.65 8.63 29.20
N TRP A 162 -23.65 8.75 30.08
CA TRP A 162 -22.28 8.31 29.86
C TRP A 162 -21.75 7.53 31.06
N LEU A 163 -21.55 6.23 30.87
CA LEU A 163 -20.96 5.34 31.86
C LEU A 163 -19.48 5.10 31.60
N PHE A 164 -18.74 4.96 32.68
CA PHE A 164 -17.40 4.40 32.70
C PHE A 164 -17.45 3.08 33.46
N LEU A 165 -16.99 2.00 32.83
CA LEU A 165 -17.12 0.64 33.35
C LEU A 165 -15.76 0.02 33.65
N THR A 166 -15.69 -0.71 34.76
CA THR A 166 -14.58 -1.62 35.15
C THR A 166 -15.15 -2.91 35.73
N GLY A 167 -14.30 -3.86 36.11
CA GLY A 167 -14.75 -5.14 36.64
C GLY A 167 -13.66 -6.19 36.64
N GLU A 168 -14.06 -7.45 36.73
CA GLU A 168 -13.14 -8.58 36.69
C GLU A 168 -12.38 -8.62 35.35
N LYS A 169 -11.07 -8.86 35.46
CA LYS A 169 -10.15 -8.82 34.33
C LYS A 169 -10.55 -9.79 33.22
N GLU A 170 -10.87 -11.01 33.60
CA GLU A 170 -11.29 -12.07 32.70
C GLU A 170 -12.58 -11.69 31.99
N ALA A 171 -13.57 -11.15 32.72
CA ALA A 171 -14.85 -10.73 32.13
C ALA A 171 -14.68 -9.61 31.09
N ILE A 172 -13.81 -8.63 31.36
CA ILE A 172 -13.50 -7.55 30.42
C ILE A 172 -12.79 -8.11 29.18
N TYR A 173 -11.83 -9.02 29.33
CA TYR A 173 -11.11 -9.56 28.18
C TYR A 173 -11.98 -10.46 27.32
N GLU A 174 -12.83 -11.28 27.94
CA GLU A 174 -13.83 -12.07 27.23
C GLU A 174 -14.80 -11.14 26.47
N LEU A 175 -15.32 -10.09 27.11
CA LEU A 175 -16.21 -9.13 26.46
C LEU A 175 -15.54 -8.43 25.26
N ILE A 176 -14.29 -8.01 25.39
CA ILE A 176 -13.57 -7.34 24.29
C ILE A 176 -13.29 -8.33 23.16
N ARG A 177 -12.80 -9.54 23.47
CA ARG A 177 -12.41 -10.55 22.48
C ARG A 177 -13.60 -11.19 21.77
N HIS A 178 -14.64 -11.53 22.52
CA HIS A 178 -15.79 -12.31 22.04
C HIS A 178 -17.03 -11.46 21.84
N GLY A 179 -17.29 -10.48 22.70
CA GLY A 179 -18.48 -9.63 22.61
C GLY A 179 -18.38 -8.50 21.58
N PHE A 180 -17.25 -7.80 21.51
CA PHE A 180 -17.06 -6.74 20.50
C PHE A 180 -16.35 -7.21 19.24
N LYS A 181 -15.82 -8.45 19.25
CA LYS A 181 -15.09 -9.12 18.16
C LYS A 181 -14.11 -8.17 17.45
N VAL A 182 -13.53 -7.24 18.21
CA VAL A 182 -12.50 -6.31 17.73
C VAL A 182 -11.24 -7.15 17.58
N SER A 183 -10.73 -7.22 16.35
CA SER A 183 -9.51 -7.95 16.04
C SER A 183 -8.38 -7.44 16.94
N ALA A 184 -8.05 -8.21 17.97
CA ALA A 184 -6.85 -8.02 18.77
C ALA A 184 -5.66 -8.12 17.80
N TRP A 185 -4.96 -7.02 17.55
CA TRP A 185 -3.62 -7.11 16.99
C TRP A 185 -2.67 -7.34 18.16
N GLU A 186 -2.22 -8.58 18.26
CA GLU A 186 -1.34 -9.11 19.29
C GLU A 186 -0.02 -8.32 19.36
N GLN A 187 0.14 -7.42 20.33
CA GLN A 187 1.45 -7.16 20.92
C GLN A 187 1.72 -8.23 21.98
N PHE A 188 2.24 -9.38 21.54
CA PHE A 188 2.89 -10.33 22.43
C PHE A 188 4.19 -9.72 22.98
N ASN A 189 4.04 -8.90 24.02
CA ASN A 189 5.01 -8.55 25.05
C ASN A 189 4.50 -7.41 25.96
N ALA A 190 3.34 -6.82 25.66
CA ALA A 190 2.65 -5.97 26.62
C ALA A 190 1.80 -6.87 27.54
N GLY A 191 1.82 -6.63 28.85
CA GLY A 191 1.06 -7.43 29.81
C GLY A 191 -0.42 -7.57 29.39
N ALA A 192 -1.04 -8.70 29.76
CA ALA A 192 -2.42 -9.01 29.41
C ALA A 192 -3.34 -7.78 29.61
N GLY A 193 -4.11 -7.41 28.56
CA GLY A 193 -4.98 -6.22 28.51
C GLY A 193 -4.49 -5.08 27.62
N MET A 194 -3.18 -4.93 27.45
CA MET A 194 -2.58 -3.87 26.63
C MET A 194 -2.59 -4.16 25.11
N GLU A 195 -3.08 -5.34 24.72
CA GLU A 195 -3.27 -5.80 23.34
C GLU A 195 -4.25 -4.91 22.52
N PHE A 196 -5.07 -4.10 23.19
CA PHE A 196 -6.13 -3.27 22.59
C PHE A 196 -5.84 -1.76 22.58
N ALA A 197 -4.68 -1.35 23.11
CA ALA A 197 -4.40 0.03 23.49
C ALA A 197 -4.20 1.04 22.33
N HIS A 198 -4.27 0.61 21.06
CA HIS A 198 -3.88 1.45 19.91
C HIS A 198 -5.02 1.70 18.90
N ASP A 199 -6.21 1.18 19.17
CA ASP A 199 -7.32 1.21 18.22
C ASP A 199 -8.46 2.11 18.76
N MET A 200 -8.36 3.42 18.51
CA MET A 200 -9.23 4.44 19.10
C MET A 200 -10.56 4.57 18.34
N HIS A 201 -11.41 3.55 18.47
CA HIS A 201 -12.70 3.50 17.77
C HIS A 201 -13.90 3.67 18.70
N LEU A 202 -14.94 4.29 18.15
CA LEU A 202 -16.29 4.32 18.70
C LEU A 202 -17.15 3.28 17.96
N LEU A 203 -17.75 2.37 18.71
CA LEU A 203 -18.63 1.33 18.18
C LEU A 203 -20.08 1.70 18.44
N HIS A 204 -20.84 1.96 17.39
CA HIS A 204 -22.28 2.21 17.47
C HIS A 204 -23.04 0.89 17.55
N VAL A 205 -23.80 0.70 18.61
CA VAL A 205 -24.63 -0.46 18.91
C VAL A 205 -26.09 -0.03 18.96
N ASP A 206 -26.98 -0.83 18.38
CA ASP A 206 -28.42 -0.57 18.39
C ASP A 206 -29.09 -0.97 19.71
N GLU A 207 -30.41 -0.81 19.74
CA GLU A 207 -31.30 -1.07 20.87
C GLU A 207 -31.38 -2.56 21.24
N GLU A 208 -31.07 -3.46 20.31
CA GLU A 208 -31.07 -4.91 20.51
C GLU A 208 -29.69 -5.46 20.91
N GLY A 209 -28.64 -4.65 20.82
CA GLY A 209 -27.26 -5.03 21.11
C GLY A 209 -26.45 -5.48 19.89
N HIS A 210 -26.90 -5.20 18.67
CA HIS A 210 -26.12 -5.45 17.45
C HIS A 210 -25.22 -4.27 17.13
N ILE A 211 -23.97 -4.58 16.76
CA ILE A 211 -23.04 -3.55 16.34
C ILE A 211 -23.41 -3.10 14.92
N ARG A 212 -23.68 -1.82 14.74
CA ARG A 212 -24.11 -1.23 13.46
C ARG A 212 -23.00 -0.51 12.73
N GLY A 213 -22.05 0.07 13.45
CA GLY A 213 -21.02 0.91 12.86
C GLY A 213 -19.75 1.04 13.71
N ARG A 214 -18.62 1.24 13.04
CA ARG A 214 -17.32 1.56 13.65
C ARG A 214 -16.78 2.88 13.08
N TYR A 215 -16.34 3.77 13.96
CA TYR A 215 -15.93 5.14 13.64
C TYR A 215 -14.63 5.49 14.34
N GLU A 216 -13.70 6.14 13.65
CA GLU A 216 -12.42 6.54 14.25
C GLU A 216 -12.61 7.76 15.14
N SER A 217 -12.24 7.65 16.41
CA SER A 217 -12.55 8.67 17.41
C SER A 217 -11.69 9.92 17.30
N LEU A 218 -10.57 9.86 16.57
CA LEU A 218 -9.65 10.99 16.39
C LEU A 218 -9.84 11.73 15.05
N ASP A 219 -10.66 11.19 14.14
CA ASP A 219 -11.02 11.83 12.88
C ASP A 219 -12.33 12.62 13.03
N GLN A 220 -12.24 13.94 12.85
CA GLN A 220 -13.38 14.85 12.94
C GLN A 220 -14.48 14.54 11.91
N THR A 221 -14.13 14.07 10.72
CA THR A 221 -15.09 13.69 9.67
C THR A 221 -15.91 12.48 10.09
N GLU A 222 -15.27 11.53 10.77
CA GLU A 222 -15.90 10.32 11.28
C GLU A 222 -16.85 10.64 12.43
N LEU A 223 -16.45 11.53 13.35
CA LEU A 223 -17.31 12.02 14.43
C LEU A 223 -18.54 12.78 13.91
N VAL A 224 -18.39 13.61 12.88
CA VAL A 224 -19.53 14.27 12.21
C VAL A 224 -20.47 13.23 11.60
N THR A 225 -19.91 12.19 10.98
CA THR A 225 -20.71 11.10 10.38
C THR A 225 -21.47 10.34 11.46
N LEU A 226 -20.80 9.93 12.54
CA LEU A 226 -21.41 9.27 13.69
C LEU A 226 -22.52 10.12 14.30
N ARG A 227 -22.29 11.41 14.53
CA ARG A 227 -23.32 12.32 15.07
C ARG A 227 -24.60 12.29 14.24
N ARG A 228 -24.47 12.41 12.91
CA ARG A 228 -25.63 12.39 11.99
C ARG A 228 -26.34 11.04 11.98
N VAL A 229 -25.60 9.94 12.15
CA VAL A 229 -26.18 8.60 12.31
C VAL A 229 -26.96 8.50 13.62
N LEU A 230 -26.39 8.96 14.74
CA LEU A 230 -27.03 8.94 16.05
C LEU A 230 -28.26 9.85 16.11
N GLN A 231 -28.27 10.95 15.35
CA GLN A 231 -29.44 11.83 15.18
C GLN A 231 -30.51 11.26 14.24
N GLY A 232 -30.24 10.13 13.57
CA GLY A 232 -31.13 9.52 12.59
C GLY A 232 -31.22 10.28 11.26
N GLU A 233 -30.32 11.25 11.00
CA GLU A 233 -30.32 12.01 9.75
C GLU A 233 -29.88 11.18 8.54
N ILE A 234 -28.97 10.23 8.78
CA ILE A 234 -28.44 9.33 7.76
C ILE A 234 -28.39 7.90 8.31
N PRO A 235 -28.60 6.87 7.47
CA PRO A 235 -28.31 5.51 7.87
C PRO A 235 -26.79 5.33 8.06
N THR A 236 -26.38 4.33 8.85
CA THR A 236 -24.96 3.97 8.97
C THR A 236 -24.35 3.70 7.59
N PRO A 237 -23.35 4.48 7.13
CA PRO A 237 -22.80 4.30 5.79
C PRO A 237 -22.15 2.93 5.64
N ARG A 238 -22.22 2.34 4.44
CA ARG A 238 -21.71 0.99 4.15
C ARG A 238 -20.27 0.75 4.58
N ARG A 239 -19.41 1.77 4.51
CA ARG A 239 -17.99 1.66 4.92
C ARG A 239 -17.78 1.48 6.43
N HIS A 240 -18.76 1.89 7.25
CA HIS A 240 -18.75 1.70 8.71
C HIS A 240 -19.49 0.44 9.11
N GLN A 241 -20.34 -0.09 8.24
CA GLN A 241 -21.13 -1.28 8.54
C GLN A 241 -20.22 -2.49 8.68
N PRO A 242 -20.55 -3.40 9.61
CA PRO A 242 -19.86 -4.67 9.71
C PRO A 242 -20.14 -5.48 8.47
N ALA A 243 -19.08 -5.95 7.83
CA ALA A 243 -19.25 -6.82 6.69
C ALA A 243 -19.49 -8.26 7.19
N SER A 244 -20.40 -8.98 6.55
CA SER A 244 -20.74 -10.35 6.95
C SER A 244 -19.64 -11.30 6.50
N ILE A 245 -19.39 -12.37 7.25
CA ILE A 245 -18.33 -13.37 6.96
C ILE A 245 -18.42 -13.88 5.51
N GLU A 246 -19.61 -14.18 5.00
CA GLU A 246 -19.80 -14.63 3.60
C GLU A 246 -19.50 -13.52 2.58
N LYS A 247 -19.94 -12.29 2.85
CA LYS A 247 -19.70 -11.13 1.98
C LYS A 247 -18.24 -10.69 2.03
N GLN A 248 -17.54 -10.93 3.14
CA GLN A 248 -16.10 -10.69 3.31
C GLN A 248 -15.27 -11.83 2.77
N GLN A 249 -15.70 -13.08 2.77
CA GLN A 249 -15.00 -14.13 2.04
C GLN A 249 -15.11 -13.90 0.54
N ALA A 250 -16.24 -13.38 0.06
CA ALA A 250 -16.41 -12.92 -1.31
C ALA A 250 -15.62 -11.62 -1.59
N GLU A 251 -15.68 -10.63 -0.70
CA GLU A 251 -14.96 -9.35 -0.83
C GLU A 251 -13.46 -9.49 -0.55
N ALA A 252 -12.99 -10.45 0.25
CA ALA A 252 -11.57 -10.77 0.48
C ALA A 252 -11.04 -11.75 -0.57
N HIS A 253 -11.89 -12.57 -1.20
CA HIS A 253 -11.57 -13.15 -2.51
C HIS A 253 -11.41 -12.07 -3.58
N LEU A 254 -12.22 -11.00 -3.52
CA LEU A 254 -12.12 -9.83 -4.41
C LEU A 254 -11.03 -8.82 -4.00
N ALA A 255 -10.66 -8.75 -2.70
CA ALA A 255 -9.71 -7.83 -2.07
C ALA A 255 -8.43 -8.53 -1.60
N ALA A 256 -8.20 -9.75 -2.07
CA ALA A 256 -6.89 -10.40 -2.10
C ALA A 256 -5.85 -9.37 -2.58
N PRO A 257 -4.62 -9.35 -2.01
CA PRO A 257 -3.68 -8.24 -2.09
C PRO A 257 -3.45 -7.81 -3.54
N GLY A 258 -4.11 -6.73 -3.90
CA GLY A 258 -4.33 -6.37 -5.29
C GLY A 258 -4.94 -4.98 -5.41
N ARG A 259 -4.47 -4.00 -4.62
CA ARG A 259 -4.58 -2.56 -4.94
C ARG A 259 -3.82 -1.57 -4.05
N VAL A 260 -2.93 -2.01 -3.16
CA VAL A 260 -1.72 -1.18 -2.93
C VAL A 260 -0.77 -1.62 -4.02
N ASP A 261 -0.60 -0.79 -5.05
CA ASP A 261 0.33 -1.07 -6.13
C ASP A 261 1.67 -1.50 -5.50
N PRO A 262 2.17 -2.73 -5.71
CA PRO A 262 3.45 -3.15 -5.15
C PRO A 262 4.58 -2.16 -5.46
N LEU A 263 4.43 -1.40 -6.56
CA LEU A 263 5.32 -0.32 -6.94
C LEU A 263 5.35 0.84 -5.93
N SER A 264 4.29 1.10 -5.18
CA SER A 264 4.26 2.19 -4.18
C SER A 264 5.21 1.95 -3.00
N LYS A 265 5.58 0.68 -2.75
CA LYS A 265 6.56 0.29 -1.74
C LYS A 265 8.00 0.35 -2.26
N LEU A 266 8.20 0.48 -3.57
CA LEU A 266 9.53 0.56 -4.15
C LEU A 266 10.14 1.95 -3.92
N PRO A 267 11.48 2.04 -3.74
CA PRO A 267 12.16 3.33 -3.79
C PRO A 267 12.02 3.95 -5.20
N SER A 268 12.08 5.29 -5.29
CA SER A 268 11.78 6.03 -6.53
C SER A 268 12.63 5.61 -7.73
N TRP A 269 13.88 5.18 -7.51
CA TRP A 269 14.75 4.66 -8.57
C TRP A 269 14.21 3.36 -9.17
N ALA A 270 13.67 2.46 -8.35
CA ALA A 270 13.15 1.16 -8.77
C ALA A 270 11.78 1.30 -9.45
N GLN A 271 10.94 2.25 -9.01
CA GLN A 271 9.66 2.57 -9.64
C GLN A 271 9.79 2.96 -11.12
N ARG A 272 10.91 3.59 -11.51
CA ARG A 272 11.16 4.02 -12.90
C ARG A 272 11.66 2.90 -13.82
N LEU A 273 12.22 1.82 -13.26
CA LEU A 273 12.88 0.78 -14.04
C LEU A 273 11.97 0.04 -15.03
N PRO A 274 10.68 -0.25 -14.75
CA PRO A 274 9.78 -0.84 -15.75
C PRO A 274 9.65 0.02 -17.01
N ALA A 275 9.46 1.33 -16.86
CA ALA A 275 9.38 2.27 -17.98
C ALA A 275 10.73 2.38 -18.71
N THR A 276 11.84 2.43 -17.97
CA THR A 276 13.19 2.40 -18.55
C THR A 276 13.43 1.14 -19.37
N ASN A 277 13.02 -0.03 -18.86
CA ASN A 277 13.14 -1.32 -19.54
C ASN A 277 12.31 -1.37 -20.83
N ALA A 278 11.08 -0.84 -20.81
CA ALA A 278 10.27 -0.72 -22.02
C ALA A 278 10.93 0.20 -23.06
N ALA A 279 11.49 1.34 -22.65
CA ALA A 279 12.21 2.26 -23.53
C ALA A 279 13.46 1.63 -24.15
N LEU A 280 14.23 0.86 -23.36
CA LEU A 280 15.41 0.14 -23.85
C LEU A 280 15.04 -0.96 -24.86
N ASN A 281 13.95 -1.69 -24.63
CA ASN A 281 13.43 -2.65 -25.61
C ASN A 281 12.93 -2.00 -26.90
N ALA A 282 12.26 -0.84 -26.81
CA ALA A 282 11.86 -0.06 -27.97
C ALA A 282 13.08 0.41 -28.78
N LEU A 283 14.12 0.91 -28.09
CA LEU A 283 15.38 1.30 -28.72
C LEU A 283 16.07 0.10 -29.39
N ALA A 284 16.16 -1.05 -28.70
CA ALA A 284 16.71 -2.27 -29.27
C ALA A 284 15.95 -2.71 -30.53
N THR A 285 14.61 -2.63 -30.51
CA THR A 285 13.75 -2.91 -31.68
C THR A 285 14.12 -2.02 -32.86
N LEU A 286 14.24 -0.71 -32.65
CA LEU A 286 14.61 0.24 -33.69
C LEU A 286 16.02 -0.05 -34.23
N LEU A 287 16.99 -0.32 -33.36
CA LEU A 287 18.36 -0.66 -33.77
C LEU A 287 18.42 -1.97 -34.57
N LEU A 288 17.65 -2.98 -34.17
CA LEU A 288 17.55 -4.27 -34.88
C LEU A 288 16.94 -4.10 -36.27
N LEU A 289 15.81 -3.39 -36.38
CA LEU A 289 15.16 -3.11 -37.66
C LEU A 289 16.09 -2.31 -38.58
N ASN A 290 16.70 -1.22 -38.08
CA ASN A 290 17.64 -0.43 -38.86
C ASN A 290 18.89 -1.25 -39.24
N GLY A 291 19.38 -2.13 -38.37
CA GLY A 291 20.49 -3.02 -38.67
C GLY A 291 20.15 -4.04 -39.76
N PHE A 292 18.92 -4.55 -39.78
CA PHE A 292 18.41 -5.40 -40.85
C PHE A 292 18.30 -4.65 -42.18
N PHE A 293 17.74 -3.44 -42.17
CA PHE A 293 17.70 -2.61 -43.38
C PHE A 293 19.09 -2.20 -43.87
N ALA A 294 20.02 -1.91 -42.96
CA ALA A 294 21.40 -1.57 -43.31
C ALA A 294 22.12 -2.72 -44.04
N ILE A 295 21.95 -3.98 -43.59
CA ILE A 295 22.56 -5.11 -44.28
C ILE A 295 21.86 -5.40 -45.62
N LYS A 296 20.54 -5.21 -45.71
CA LYS A 296 19.80 -5.29 -46.99
C LYS A 296 20.26 -4.21 -47.98
N ALA A 297 20.59 -3.01 -47.49
CA ALA A 297 21.16 -1.92 -48.26
C ALA A 297 22.68 -2.10 -48.54
N LYS A 298 23.26 -3.27 -48.24
CA LYS A 298 24.69 -3.58 -48.42
C LYS A 298 25.62 -2.59 -47.70
N ARG A 299 25.23 -2.11 -46.50
CA ARG A 299 26.03 -1.24 -45.63
C ARG A 299 26.52 -2.02 -44.39
N PRO A 300 27.53 -2.91 -44.53
CA PRO A 300 27.94 -3.82 -43.46
C PRO A 300 28.55 -3.11 -42.24
N LYS A 301 29.25 -1.99 -42.44
CA LYS A 301 29.81 -1.18 -41.33
C LYS A 301 28.70 -0.63 -40.43
N LEU A 302 27.64 -0.07 -41.05
CA LEU A 302 26.48 0.44 -40.33
C LEU A 302 25.72 -0.69 -39.62
N HIS A 303 25.50 -1.82 -40.31
CA HIS A 303 24.92 -3.02 -39.71
C HIS A 303 25.69 -3.44 -38.44
N LYS A 304 27.02 -3.56 -38.53
CA LYS A 304 27.88 -3.92 -37.39
C LYS A 304 27.68 -2.98 -36.21
N MET A 305 27.74 -1.66 -36.44
CA MET A 305 27.56 -0.67 -35.37
C MET A 305 26.17 -0.79 -34.72
N LEU A 306 25.10 -0.90 -35.53
CA LEU A 306 23.74 -1.04 -35.02
C LEU A 306 23.52 -2.33 -34.24
N MET A 307 24.12 -3.46 -34.66
CA MET A 307 24.03 -4.72 -33.92
C MET A 307 24.79 -4.66 -32.59
N LEU A 308 25.96 -4.02 -32.55
CA LEU A 308 26.71 -3.81 -31.31
C LEU A 308 25.97 -2.87 -30.35
N TYR A 309 25.35 -1.79 -30.86
CA TYR A 309 24.52 -0.92 -30.03
C TYR A 309 23.26 -1.64 -29.53
N ALA A 310 22.58 -2.43 -30.37
CA ALA A 310 21.43 -3.23 -29.93
C ALA A 310 21.82 -4.22 -28.83
N PHE A 311 22.99 -4.84 -28.94
CA PHE A 311 23.54 -5.73 -27.92
C PHE A 311 23.83 -4.98 -26.61
N ALA A 312 24.54 -3.86 -26.68
CA ALA A 312 24.82 -3.02 -25.52
C ALA A 312 23.53 -2.54 -24.82
N THR A 313 22.53 -2.09 -25.59
CA THR A 313 21.20 -1.73 -25.08
C THR A 313 20.53 -2.92 -24.39
N SER A 314 20.64 -4.12 -24.95
CA SER A 314 20.07 -5.35 -24.34
C SER A 314 20.78 -5.76 -23.05
N VAL A 315 22.09 -5.52 -22.94
CA VAL A 315 22.86 -5.74 -21.70
C VAL A 315 22.43 -4.76 -20.60
N VAL A 316 22.28 -3.47 -20.93
CA VAL A 316 21.77 -2.46 -19.98
C VAL A 316 20.34 -2.80 -19.54
N PHE A 317 19.48 -3.19 -20.49
CA PHE A 317 18.13 -3.68 -20.21
C PHE A 317 18.15 -4.84 -19.20
N LEU A 318 19.00 -5.85 -19.42
CA LEU A 318 19.08 -7.00 -18.53
C LEU A 318 19.51 -6.58 -17.12
N GLY A 319 20.49 -5.68 -17.00
CA GLY A 319 20.90 -5.11 -15.70
C GLY A 319 19.75 -4.40 -14.99
N CYS A 320 19.04 -3.50 -15.69
CA CYS A 320 17.87 -2.80 -15.15
C CYS A 320 16.74 -3.77 -14.77
N TYR A 321 16.48 -4.79 -15.58
CA TYR A 321 15.49 -5.85 -15.33
C TYR A 321 15.80 -6.64 -14.06
N LEU A 322 17.04 -7.13 -13.92
CA LEU A 322 17.45 -7.90 -12.75
C LEU A 322 17.40 -7.04 -11.48
N SER A 323 17.87 -5.78 -11.56
CA SER A 323 17.79 -4.83 -10.44
C SER A 323 16.34 -4.53 -10.03
N TYR A 324 15.43 -4.38 -10.99
CA TYR A 324 14.00 -4.20 -10.70
C TYR A 324 13.42 -5.43 -10.00
N HIS A 325 13.65 -6.64 -10.51
CA HIS A 325 13.11 -7.86 -9.89
C HIS A 325 13.72 -8.16 -8.52
N TRP A 326 15.01 -7.86 -8.34
CA TRP A 326 15.66 -7.93 -7.04
C TRP A 326 15.03 -6.94 -6.05
N ALA A 327 14.83 -5.68 -6.44
CA ALA A 327 14.19 -4.67 -5.60
C ALA A 327 12.74 -5.06 -5.28
N LEU A 328 11.97 -5.49 -6.28
CA LEU A 328 10.59 -5.92 -6.10
C LEU A 328 10.51 -7.04 -5.07
N HIS A 329 11.32 -8.09 -5.21
CA HIS A 329 11.34 -9.17 -4.25
C HIS A 329 11.78 -8.70 -2.84
N THR A 330 12.82 -7.87 -2.76
CA THR A 330 13.37 -7.42 -1.47
C THR A 330 12.42 -6.50 -0.70
N TYR A 331 11.76 -5.56 -1.37
CA TYR A 331 10.90 -4.56 -0.72
C TYR A 331 9.44 -4.99 -0.60
N THR A 332 9.00 -5.98 -1.38
CA THR A 332 7.57 -6.35 -1.44
C THR A 332 7.29 -7.84 -1.23
N GLY A 333 8.30 -8.71 -1.32
CA GLY A 333 8.12 -10.16 -1.35
C GLY A 333 7.55 -10.71 -2.67
N GLU A 334 7.19 -9.84 -3.62
CA GLU A 334 6.60 -10.23 -4.89
C GLU A 334 7.67 -10.44 -5.98
N HIS A 335 7.43 -11.39 -6.88
CA HIS A 335 8.33 -11.66 -8.02
C HIS A 335 7.94 -10.89 -9.30
N GLY A 336 6.76 -10.28 -9.34
CA GLY A 336 6.27 -9.55 -10.50
C GLY A 336 4.91 -8.91 -10.24
N LYS A 337 4.58 -7.89 -11.04
CA LYS A 337 3.23 -7.30 -11.03
C LYS A 337 2.25 -8.25 -11.73
N LYS A 338 1.13 -8.56 -11.09
CA LYS A 338 0.07 -9.40 -11.67
C LYS A 338 -0.73 -8.61 -12.71
N PHE A 339 -1.03 -9.25 -13.83
CA PHE A 339 -1.90 -8.67 -14.85
C PHE A 339 -3.37 -8.78 -14.41
N VAL A 340 -4.11 -7.68 -14.51
CA VAL A 340 -5.53 -7.61 -14.16
C VAL A 340 -6.30 -7.24 -15.43
N GLY A 341 -7.10 -8.16 -15.94
CA GLY A 341 -7.91 -7.94 -17.14
C GLY A 341 -8.98 -9.02 -17.31
N GLY A 342 -9.92 -8.78 -18.23
CA GLY A 342 -10.99 -9.74 -18.54
C GLY A 342 -10.45 -11.08 -19.05
N PRO A 343 -11.20 -12.20 -18.93
CA PRO A 343 -10.69 -13.55 -19.14
C PRO A 343 -9.97 -13.77 -20.49
N ARG A 344 -10.51 -13.22 -21.58
CA ARG A 344 -9.92 -13.34 -22.92
C ARG A 344 -8.59 -12.60 -23.07
N ILE A 345 -8.49 -11.41 -22.49
CA ILE A 345 -7.28 -10.58 -22.59
C ILE A 345 -6.17 -11.19 -21.73
N THR A 346 -6.52 -11.73 -20.56
CA THR A 346 -5.59 -12.43 -19.68
C THR A 346 -4.95 -13.65 -20.37
N GLN A 347 -5.71 -14.41 -21.16
CA GLN A 347 -5.17 -15.50 -21.97
C GLN A 347 -4.16 -15.01 -23.02
N VAL A 348 -4.48 -13.93 -23.74
CA VAL A 348 -3.56 -13.32 -24.73
C VAL A 348 -2.29 -12.82 -24.04
N TYR A 349 -2.42 -12.16 -22.88
CA TYR A 349 -1.31 -11.68 -22.08
C TYR A 349 -0.36 -12.82 -21.71
N TYR A 350 -0.87 -13.90 -21.13
CA TYR A 350 -0.03 -15.03 -20.71
C TYR A 350 0.58 -15.78 -21.90
N ALA A 351 -0.13 -15.89 -23.02
CA ALA A 351 0.42 -16.47 -24.24
C ALA A 351 1.65 -15.69 -24.73
N ILE A 352 1.57 -14.35 -24.74
CA ILE A 352 2.70 -13.48 -25.11
C ILE A 352 3.80 -13.52 -24.05
N LEU A 353 3.45 -13.48 -22.76
CA LEU A 353 4.42 -13.46 -21.66
C LEU A 353 5.25 -14.75 -21.63
N ILE A 354 4.61 -15.92 -21.70
CA ILE A 354 5.29 -17.21 -21.62
C ILE A 354 6.24 -17.39 -22.80
N SER A 355 5.77 -17.11 -24.02
CA SER A 355 6.62 -17.19 -25.22
C SER A 355 7.78 -16.20 -25.15
N HIS A 356 7.53 -14.97 -24.68
CA HIS A 356 8.55 -13.95 -24.49
C HIS A 356 9.65 -14.42 -23.53
N VAL A 357 9.30 -14.90 -22.33
CA VAL A 357 10.27 -15.31 -21.30
C VAL A 357 11.15 -16.47 -21.80
N ILE A 358 10.55 -17.49 -22.41
CA ILE A 358 11.29 -18.65 -22.96
C ILE A 358 12.28 -18.19 -24.03
N LEU A 359 11.82 -17.37 -24.99
CA LEU A 359 12.66 -16.89 -26.07
C LEU A 359 13.73 -15.90 -25.58
N ALA A 360 13.40 -15.04 -24.62
CA ALA A 360 14.33 -14.07 -24.03
C ALA A 360 15.51 -14.77 -23.35
N ALA A 361 15.29 -15.89 -22.67
CA ALA A 361 16.36 -16.67 -22.04
C ALA A 361 17.41 -17.16 -23.06
N ALA A 362 17.01 -17.41 -24.32
CA ALA A 362 17.92 -17.83 -25.38
C ALA A 362 18.73 -16.66 -25.99
N VAL A 363 18.20 -15.43 -25.96
CA VAL A 363 18.80 -14.27 -26.65
C VAL A 363 20.23 -13.96 -26.20
N PRO A 364 20.59 -13.92 -24.90
CA PRO A 364 21.96 -13.64 -24.49
C PRO A 364 22.98 -14.60 -25.11
N VAL A 365 22.65 -15.88 -25.21
CA VAL A 365 23.51 -16.90 -25.83
C VAL A 365 23.55 -16.73 -27.35
N LEU A 366 22.38 -16.67 -27.99
CA LEU A 366 22.27 -16.57 -29.45
C LEU A 366 22.90 -15.28 -30.00
N ALA A 367 22.63 -14.13 -29.37
CA ALA A 367 23.18 -12.84 -29.76
C ALA A 367 24.70 -12.81 -29.58
N SER A 368 25.21 -13.27 -28.42
CA SER A 368 26.65 -13.34 -28.17
C SER A 368 27.37 -14.23 -29.18
N MET A 369 26.84 -15.42 -29.47
CA MET A 369 27.41 -16.32 -30.49
C MET A 369 27.35 -15.71 -31.89
N THR A 370 26.25 -15.08 -32.26
CA THR A 370 26.07 -14.47 -33.59
C THR A 370 27.03 -13.29 -33.78
N ILE A 371 27.19 -12.45 -32.77
CA ILE A 371 28.12 -11.32 -32.75
C ILE A 371 29.56 -11.81 -32.77
N TRP A 372 29.93 -12.77 -31.91
CA TRP A 372 31.27 -13.35 -31.87
C TRP A 372 31.69 -13.87 -33.25
N LYS A 373 30.80 -14.60 -33.94
CA LYS A 373 31.03 -15.08 -35.31
C LYS A 373 31.21 -13.95 -36.32
N GLY A 374 30.42 -12.88 -36.20
CA GLY A 374 30.56 -11.70 -37.05
C GLY A 374 31.85 -10.91 -36.80
N LEU A 375 32.33 -10.88 -35.55
CA LEU A 375 33.59 -10.22 -35.18
C LEU A 375 34.82 -11.03 -35.62
N HIS A 376 34.70 -12.35 -35.71
CA HIS A 376 35.75 -13.27 -36.21
C HIS A 376 35.62 -13.57 -37.71
N GLU A 377 34.86 -12.77 -38.45
CA GLU A 377 34.73 -12.88 -39.91
C GLU A 377 34.22 -14.25 -40.42
N GLN A 378 33.51 -15.01 -39.57
CA GLN A 378 32.89 -16.30 -39.94
C GLN A 378 31.55 -16.07 -40.64
N TRP A 379 31.56 -15.44 -41.82
CA TRP A 379 30.37 -14.90 -42.49
C TRP A 379 29.25 -15.91 -42.74
N GLU A 380 29.57 -17.10 -43.22
CA GLU A 380 28.58 -18.14 -43.49
C GLU A 380 27.88 -18.60 -42.20
N SER A 381 28.67 -18.85 -41.15
CA SER A 381 28.16 -19.24 -39.85
C SER A 381 27.38 -18.11 -39.21
N HIS A 382 27.87 -16.87 -39.23
CA HIS A 382 27.16 -15.69 -38.76
C HIS A 382 25.78 -15.59 -39.43
N ARG A 383 25.69 -15.76 -40.75
CA ARG A 383 24.41 -15.71 -41.49
C ARG A 383 23.47 -16.86 -41.15
N ARG A 384 24.00 -18.05 -40.85
CA ARG A 384 23.19 -19.20 -40.43
C ARG A 384 22.56 -18.95 -39.06
N TRP A 385 23.36 -18.47 -38.11
CA TRP A 385 22.89 -18.13 -36.77
C TRP A 385 21.95 -16.91 -36.78
N ALA A 386 22.30 -15.85 -37.52
CA ALA A 386 21.49 -14.65 -37.63
C ALA A 386 20.07 -14.90 -38.15
N ARG A 387 19.86 -15.92 -39.00
CA ARG A 387 18.51 -16.31 -39.46
C ARG A 387 17.61 -16.82 -38.34
N VAL A 388 18.19 -17.30 -37.25
CA VAL A 388 17.48 -17.76 -36.04
C VAL A 388 17.49 -16.65 -34.99
N THR A 389 18.66 -16.07 -34.72
CA THR A 389 18.86 -15.04 -33.70
C THR A 389 18.03 -13.79 -33.97
N PHE A 390 18.01 -13.28 -35.21
CA PHE A 390 17.32 -12.03 -35.54
C PHE A 390 15.81 -12.07 -35.27
N PRO A 391 15.03 -13.04 -35.81
CA PRO A 391 13.59 -13.05 -35.55
C PRO A 391 13.26 -13.25 -34.07
N ILE A 392 14.02 -14.07 -33.34
CA ILE A 392 13.83 -14.27 -31.89
C ILE A 392 14.12 -12.97 -31.12
N TRP A 393 15.26 -12.34 -31.39
CA TRP A 393 15.67 -11.11 -30.70
C TRP A 393 14.72 -9.94 -31.00
N LEU A 394 14.28 -9.81 -32.25
CA LEU A 394 13.29 -8.81 -32.64
C LEU A 394 11.93 -9.08 -31.97
N TYR A 395 11.47 -10.34 -31.96
CA TYR A 395 10.22 -10.74 -31.30
C TYR A 395 10.22 -10.37 -29.82
N VAL A 396 11.27 -10.75 -29.09
CA VAL A 396 11.43 -10.46 -27.65
C VAL A 396 11.47 -8.94 -27.42
N SER A 397 12.19 -8.19 -28.24
CA SER A 397 12.28 -6.73 -28.08
C SER A 397 10.92 -6.04 -28.27
N ILE A 398 10.13 -6.44 -29.26
CA ILE A 398 8.78 -5.90 -29.51
C ILE A 398 7.82 -6.32 -28.40
N THR A 399 7.78 -7.60 -28.08
CA THR A 399 6.84 -8.14 -27.08
C THR A 399 7.12 -7.62 -25.68
N GLY A 400 8.37 -7.27 -25.35
CA GLY A 400 8.69 -6.59 -24.08
C GLY A 400 7.98 -5.24 -23.92
N VAL A 401 7.87 -4.45 -25.00
CA VAL A 401 7.11 -3.19 -25.01
C VAL A 401 5.61 -3.44 -24.90
N VAL A 402 5.10 -4.46 -25.62
CA VAL A 402 3.68 -4.84 -25.57
C VAL A 402 3.29 -5.30 -24.17
N ILE A 403 4.08 -6.17 -23.54
CA ILE A 403 3.86 -6.64 -22.17
C ILE A 403 3.82 -5.48 -21.19
N TYR A 404 4.75 -4.52 -21.30
CA TYR A 404 4.73 -3.31 -20.48
C TYR A 404 3.45 -2.49 -20.70
N GLY A 405 3.07 -2.24 -21.97
CA GLY A 405 1.84 -1.53 -22.29
C GLY A 405 0.60 -2.19 -21.72
N MET A 406 0.49 -3.52 -21.86
CA MET A 406 -0.59 -4.31 -21.27
C MET A 406 -0.58 -4.23 -19.74
N LEU A 407 0.59 -4.32 -19.10
CA LEU A 407 0.68 -4.41 -17.64
C LEU A 407 0.54 -3.05 -16.91
N TYR A 408 0.83 -1.94 -17.58
CA TYR A 408 0.87 -0.60 -16.95
C TYR A 408 -0.12 0.41 -17.50
N HIS A 409 -0.54 0.27 -18.76
CA HIS A 409 -1.38 1.28 -19.43
C HIS A 409 -2.74 0.74 -19.87
N TRP A 410 -2.93 -0.57 -19.86
CA TRP A 410 -4.19 -1.21 -20.23
C TRP A 410 -5.11 -1.33 -19.01
N ASN A 411 -5.79 -0.23 -18.66
CA ASN A 411 -6.85 -0.21 -17.67
C ASN A 411 -8.19 -0.50 -18.37
N VAL A 412 -8.70 -1.73 -18.24
CA VAL A 412 -10.13 -2.01 -18.43
C VAL A 412 -10.68 -2.21 -17.03
N GLY A 413 -11.57 -1.28 -16.63
CA GLY A 413 -12.09 -1.13 -15.28
C GLY A 413 -12.82 -2.34 -14.72
#